data_AF-A0A7W4VRZ4-F1
#
_entry.id   AF-A0A7W4VRZ4-F1
#
_cell.length_a   1.000
_cell.length_b   1.000
_cell.length_c   1.000
_cell.angle_alpha   90.00
_cell.angle_beta   90.00
_cell.angle_gamma   90.00
#
_symmetry.space_group_name_H-M   'P 1'
#
loop_
_entity.id
_entity.type
_entity.pdbx_description
1 polymer ?
#
loop_
_entity_poly.entity_id
_entity_poly.type
_entity_poly.pdbx_seq_one_letter_code
_entity_poly.pdbx_strand_id
1 'polypeptide(L)'
;MENPGALVEEAVEHCLEVAATWLAWTGRPAVSDAGDRIYTPCKAIRRIGDHLVDHLAEVEALLAGVPTRPDHWHASLVTVDADWARFTELDLDEARERLSRLGRTFALCLAAAGPGEWDLPRGENWTLREIAEHLAHIRWYADQMGRLAG
;
A
#
# COMPACT_ATOMS: atom_id res chain seq x y z
N MET A 1 -22.57 -1.14 -10.38
CA MET A 1 -21.24 -1.74 -10.18
C MET A 1 -20.51 -0.88 -9.16
N GLU A 2 -19.92 -1.48 -8.14
CA GLU A 2 -19.24 -0.77 -7.06
C GLU A 2 -17.87 -0.27 -7.52
N ASN A 3 -17.44 0.89 -7.00
CA ASN A 3 -16.15 1.48 -7.32
C ASN A 3 -15.03 0.57 -6.79
N PRO A 4 -14.17 0.00 -7.65
CA PRO A 4 -13.09 -0.88 -7.21
C PRO A 4 -12.11 -0.20 -6.24
N GLY A 5 -12.03 1.14 -6.27
CA GLY A 5 -11.23 1.91 -5.33
C GLY A 5 -11.63 1.76 -3.85
N ALA A 6 -12.86 1.32 -3.56
CA ALA A 6 -13.29 1.06 -2.19
C ALA A 6 -12.43 -0.03 -1.51
N LEU A 7 -12.00 -1.05 -2.27
CA LEU A 7 -11.12 -2.11 -1.78
C LEU A 7 -9.79 -1.57 -1.25
N VAL A 8 -9.30 -0.48 -1.85
CA VAL A 8 -8.04 0.17 -1.47
C VAL A 8 -8.20 0.95 -0.19
N GLU A 9 -9.29 1.70 -0.04
CA GLU A 9 -9.61 2.39 1.22
C GLU A 9 -9.74 1.40 2.39
N GLU A 10 -10.49 0.31 2.19
CA GLU A 10 -10.65 -0.75 3.19
C GLU A 10 -9.32 -1.43 3.55
N ALA A 11 -8.46 -1.67 2.56
CA ALA A 11 -7.14 -2.26 2.77
C ALA A 11 -6.22 -1.34 3.59
N VAL A 12 -6.26 -0.03 3.32
CA VAL A 12 -5.53 0.97 4.11
C VAL A 12 -6.04 1.02 5.55
N GLU A 13 -7.35 1.03 5.75
CA GLU A 13 -7.95 1.02 7.08
C GLU A 13 -7.48 -0.18 7.90
N HIS A 14 -7.54 -1.39 7.34
CA HIS A 14 -7.00 -2.61 7.97
C HIS A 14 -5.53 -2.48 8.34
N CYS A 15 -4.71 -1.97 7.42
CA CYS A 15 -3.29 -1.80 7.69
C CYS A 15 -3.05 -0.87 8.87
N LEU A 16 -3.79 0.24 8.96
CA LEU A 16 -3.68 1.21 10.06
C LEU A 16 -4.21 0.65 11.39
N GLU A 17 -5.26 -0.16 11.36
CA GLU A 17 -5.77 -0.87 12.53
C GLU A 17 -4.76 -1.88 13.09
N VAL A 18 -4.07 -2.61 12.21
CA VAL A 18 -2.98 -3.51 12.61
C VAL A 18 -1.80 -2.70 13.12
N ALA A 19 -1.42 -1.63 12.41
CA ALA A 19 -0.30 -0.76 12.76
C ALA A 19 -0.45 -0.09 14.12
N ALA A 20 -1.68 0.18 14.57
CA ALA A 20 -1.94 0.70 15.90
C ALA A 20 -1.41 -0.20 17.03
N THR A 21 -1.25 -1.50 16.77
CA THR A 21 -0.68 -2.45 17.73
C THR A 21 0.86 -2.42 17.78
N TRP A 22 1.51 -1.85 16.76
CA TRP A 22 2.97 -1.87 16.63
C TRP A 22 3.70 -0.93 17.59
N LEU A 23 2.97 -0.12 18.36
CA LEU A 23 3.53 0.65 19.48
C LEU A 23 4.18 -0.27 20.54
N ALA A 24 3.74 -1.54 20.61
CA ALA A 24 4.34 -2.58 21.45
C ALA A 24 5.62 -3.20 20.86
N TRP A 25 6.09 -2.74 19.69
CA TRP A 25 7.25 -3.33 19.01
C TRP A 25 8.55 -3.14 19.80
N THR A 26 9.24 -4.25 20.05
CA THR A 26 10.45 -4.30 20.91
C THR A 26 11.76 -4.28 20.12
N GLY A 27 11.71 -3.95 18.82
CA GLY A 27 12.88 -3.93 17.94
C GLY A 27 13.17 -5.25 17.22
N ARG A 28 12.39 -6.32 17.47
CA ARG A 28 12.54 -7.60 16.77
C ARG A 28 11.76 -7.60 15.45
N PRO A 29 12.40 -7.74 14.28
CA PRO A 29 11.70 -7.72 13.02
C PRO A 29 10.87 -9.00 12.81
N ALA A 30 9.86 -8.92 11.96
CA ALA A 30 9.27 -10.09 11.32
C ALA A 30 10.10 -10.51 10.10
N VAL A 31 10.09 -11.79 9.79
CA VAL A 31 10.73 -12.35 8.59
C VAL A 31 9.64 -13.03 7.77
N SER A 32 9.61 -12.79 6.46
CA SER A 32 8.65 -13.42 5.57
C SER A 32 8.75 -14.94 5.60
N ASP A 33 7.68 -15.63 5.24
CA ASP A 33 7.67 -17.10 5.15
C ASP A 33 8.77 -17.64 4.21
N ALA A 34 9.11 -16.89 3.16
CA ALA A 34 10.18 -17.22 2.23
C ALA A 34 11.59 -16.94 2.78
N GLY A 35 11.71 -16.29 3.94
CA GLY A 35 12.99 -15.96 4.57
C GLY A 35 13.79 -14.83 3.90
N ASP A 36 13.25 -14.23 2.84
CA ASP A 36 13.94 -13.29 1.96
C ASP A 36 13.65 -11.82 2.27
N ARG A 37 12.65 -11.54 3.12
CA ARG A 37 12.23 -10.18 3.47
C ARG A 37 12.13 -10.01 4.98
N ILE A 38 12.69 -8.92 5.44
CA ILE A 38 12.61 -8.44 6.82
C ILE A 38 11.55 -7.35 6.86
N TYR A 39 10.69 -7.35 7.88
CA TYR A 39 9.71 -6.30 8.15
C TYR A 39 9.88 -5.73 9.56
N THR A 40 9.82 -4.42 9.61
CA THR A 40 9.69 -3.61 10.83
C THR A 40 8.43 -2.74 10.67
N PRO A 41 7.89 -2.15 11.75
CA PRO A 41 6.74 -1.25 11.64
C PRO A 41 6.97 -0.13 10.62
N CYS A 42 8.11 0.57 10.70
CA CYS A 42 8.45 1.67 9.81
C CYS A 42 8.58 1.20 8.35
N LYS A 43 9.20 0.03 8.10
CA LYS A 43 9.25 -0.54 6.75
C LYS A 43 7.86 -0.87 6.22
N ALA A 44 7.01 -1.47 7.04
CA ALA A 44 5.66 -1.85 6.62
C ALA A 44 4.85 -0.61 6.21
N ILE A 45 4.86 0.46 7.03
CA ILE A 45 4.22 1.74 6.69
C ILE A 45 4.78 2.32 5.40
N ARG A 46 6.12 2.37 5.26
CA ARG A 46 6.76 2.85 4.04
C ARG A 46 6.34 2.04 2.81
N ARG A 47 6.33 0.70 2.91
CA ARG A 47 5.95 -0.18 1.80
C ARG A 47 4.50 -0.03 1.37
N ILE A 48 3.58 0.17 2.31
CA ILE A 48 2.19 0.48 2.00
C ILE A 48 2.11 1.80 1.22
N GLY A 49 2.77 2.85 1.71
CA GLY A 49 2.82 4.16 1.04
C GLY A 49 3.44 4.10 -0.36
N ASP A 50 4.62 3.49 -0.49
CA ASP A 50 5.32 3.30 -1.76
C ASP A 50 4.40 2.59 -2.77
N HIS A 51 3.78 1.47 -2.39
CA HIS A 51 2.97 0.67 -3.29
C HIS A 51 1.69 1.38 -3.74
N LEU A 52 1.08 2.18 -2.85
CA LEU A 52 -0.03 3.07 -3.20
C LEU A 52 0.41 4.14 -4.21
N VAL A 53 1.59 4.74 -4.04
CA VAL A 53 2.13 5.75 -4.97
C VAL A 53 2.45 5.12 -6.33
N ASP A 54 3.09 3.96 -6.34
CA ASP A 54 3.48 3.24 -7.56
C ASP A 54 2.26 2.99 -8.45
N HIS A 55 1.19 2.43 -7.88
CA HIS A 55 -0.02 2.12 -8.64
C HIS A 55 -0.90 3.35 -8.90
N LEU A 56 -0.86 4.39 -8.05
CA LEU A 56 -1.50 5.66 -8.40
C LEU A 56 -0.85 6.27 -9.65
N ALA A 57 0.48 6.24 -9.73
CA ALA A 57 1.21 6.71 -10.91
C ALA A 57 0.92 5.86 -12.15
N GLU A 58 0.77 4.54 -11.99
CA GLU A 58 0.32 3.64 -13.06
C GLU A 58 -1.07 4.02 -13.58
N VAL A 59 -2.06 4.17 -12.68
CA VAL A 59 -3.44 4.54 -13.04
C VAL A 59 -3.48 5.88 -13.78
N GLU A 60 -2.78 6.90 -13.27
CA GLU A 60 -2.73 8.23 -13.92
C GLU A 60 -2.13 8.15 -15.33
N ALA A 61 -1.05 7.37 -15.52
CA ALA A 61 -0.45 7.18 -16.84
C ALA A 61 -1.41 6.50 -17.82
N LEU A 62 -2.10 5.45 -17.36
CA LEU A 62 -3.07 4.70 -18.16
C LEU A 62 -4.27 5.57 -18.55
N LEU A 63 -4.80 6.39 -17.64
CA LEU A 63 -5.89 7.32 -17.90
C LEU A 63 -5.47 8.46 -18.85
N ALA A 64 -4.23 8.92 -18.76
CA ALA A 64 -3.67 9.92 -19.67
C ALA A 64 -3.27 9.35 -21.05
N GLY A 65 -3.31 8.02 -21.24
CA GLY A 65 -2.92 7.37 -22.49
C GLY A 65 -1.42 7.44 -22.78
N VAL A 66 -0.59 7.52 -21.74
CA VAL A 66 0.87 7.57 -21.85
C VAL A 66 1.52 6.31 -21.27
N PRO A 67 2.76 5.95 -21.68
CA PRO A 67 3.43 4.78 -21.14
C PRO A 67 3.62 4.83 -19.62
N THR A 68 3.41 3.70 -18.95
CA THR A 68 3.72 3.52 -17.52
C THR A 68 5.24 3.55 -17.30
N ARG A 69 5.66 3.88 -16.08
CA ARG A 69 7.07 3.88 -15.68
C ARG A 69 7.36 2.66 -14.80
N PRO A 70 8.37 1.83 -15.13
CA PRO A 70 8.71 0.67 -14.31
C PRO A 70 9.33 1.08 -12.97
N ASP A 71 8.97 0.38 -11.90
CA ASP A 71 9.73 0.40 -10.64
C ASP A 71 10.99 -0.49 -10.77
N HIS A 72 12.16 0.10 -10.52
CA HIS A 72 13.46 -0.59 -10.52
C HIS A 72 14.05 -0.74 -9.11
N TRP A 73 13.39 -0.20 -8.09
CA TRP A 73 13.89 -0.16 -6.73
C TRP A 73 13.63 -1.47 -5.97
N HIS A 74 12.56 -2.19 -6.33
CA HIS A 74 12.18 -3.46 -5.69
C HIS A 74 12.08 -3.34 -4.16
N ALA A 75 11.39 -2.30 -3.69
CA ALA A 75 11.48 -1.83 -2.31
C ALA A 75 11.17 -2.88 -1.22
N SER A 76 10.41 -3.95 -1.52
CA SER A 76 10.15 -5.01 -0.55
C SER A 76 11.42 -5.77 -0.11
N LEU A 77 12.42 -5.87 -0.99
CA LEU A 77 13.70 -6.53 -0.72
C LEU A 77 14.68 -5.62 0.05
N VAL A 78 14.39 -4.32 0.13
CA VAL A 78 15.28 -3.33 0.75
C VAL A 78 14.78 -2.98 2.16
N THR A 79 15.69 -3.02 3.12
CA THR A 79 15.49 -2.47 4.47
C THR A 79 16.57 -1.43 4.70
N VAL A 80 16.18 -0.19 4.96
CA VAL A 80 17.10 0.94 5.19
C VAL A 80 17.22 1.27 6.67
N ASP A 81 18.22 2.05 7.08
CA ASP A 81 18.44 2.41 8.49
C ASP A 81 17.20 3.08 9.14
N ALA A 82 16.49 3.93 8.40
CA ALA A 82 15.26 4.56 8.87
C ALA A 82 14.15 3.55 9.19
N ASP A 83 14.13 2.39 8.53
CA ASP A 83 13.15 1.34 8.82
C ASP A 83 13.36 0.72 10.21
N TRP A 84 14.55 0.84 10.80
CA TRP A 84 14.85 0.30 12.12
C TRP A 84 14.55 1.27 13.27
N ALA A 85 14.06 2.48 12.98
CA ALA A 85 13.65 3.43 13.99
C ALA A 85 12.55 2.85 14.89
N ARG A 86 12.50 3.31 16.15
CA ARG A 86 11.39 3.01 17.04
C ARG A 86 10.10 3.54 16.41
N PHE A 87 9.04 2.74 16.44
CA PHE A 87 7.71 3.16 16.05
C PHE A 87 6.99 3.81 17.24
N THR A 88 6.56 5.05 17.07
CA THR A 88 5.95 5.87 18.12
C THR A 88 4.52 6.27 17.75
N GLU A 89 3.81 6.86 18.71
CA GLU A 89 2.48 7.41 18.49
C GLU A 89 2.47 8.48 17.39
N LEU A 90 3.54 9.29 17.28
CA LEU A 90 3.67 10.31 16.24
C LEU A 90 3.81 9.68 14.85
N ASP A 91 4.54 8.57 14.73
CA ASP A 91 4.69 7.84 13.46
C ASP A 91 3.36 7.22 13.03
N LEU A 92 2.59 6.68 13.98
CA LEU A 92 1.25 6.16 13.73
C LEU A 92 0.27 7.25 13.30
N ASP A 93 0.29 8.40 13.96
CA ASP A 93 -0.56 9.54 13.60
C ASP A 93 -0.21 10.07 12.21
N GLU A 94 1.08 10.19 11.90
CA GLU A 94 1.54 10.55 10.55
C GLU A 94 1.08 9.52 9.51
N ALA A 95 1.21 8.23 9.81
CA ALA A 95 0.79 7.15 8.92
C ALA A 95 -0.72 7.19 8.64
N ARG A 96 -1.56 7.39 9.67
CA ARG A 96 -3.01 7.53 9.52
C ARG A 96 -3.36 8.69 8.60
N GLU A 97 -2.75 9.83 8.86
CA GLU A 97 -2.97 11.05 8.12
C GLU A 97 -2.56 10.89 6.64
N ARG A 98 -1.39 10.32 6.37
CA ARG A 98 -0.88 10.15 5.00
C ARG A 98 -1.59 9.04 4.23
N LEU A 99 -1.67 7.84 4.79
CA LEU A 99 -2.13 6.66 4.07
C LEU A 99 -3.64 6.72 3.82
N SER A 100 -4.45 7.19 4.76
CA SER A 100 -5.90 7.34 4.54
C SER A 100 -6.20 8.33 3.41
N ARG A 101 -5.47 9.44 3.34
CA ARG A 101 -5.60 10.39 2.21
C ARG A 101 -5.17 9.77 0.90
N LEU A 102 -4.06 9.04 0.88
CA LEU A 102 -3.54 8.42 -0.34
C LEU A 102 -4.50 7.33 -0.87
N GLY A 103 -5.00 6.44 0.00
CA GLY A 103 -6.03 5.47 -0.35
C GLY A 103 -7.30 6.15 -0.88
N ARG A 104 -7.74 7.22 -0.23
CA ARG A 104 -8.89 8.01 -0.69
C ARG A 104 -8.64 8.67 -2.04
N THR A 105 -7.46 9.23 -2.29
CA THR A 105 -7.08 9.82 -3.58
C THR A 105 -7.15 8.78 -4.69
N PHE A 106 -6.63 7.58 -4.47
CA PHE A 106 -6.70 6.49 -5.43
C PHE A 106 -8.16 6.12 -5.76
N ALA A 107 -9.00 5.97 -4.74
CA ALA A 107 -10.41 5.65 -4.94
C ALA A 107 -11.20 6.75 -5.65
N LEU A 108 -10.88 8.01 -5.39
CA LEU A 108 -11.45 9.17 -6.09
C LEU A 108 -11.01 9.23 -7.56
N CYS A 109 -9.76 8.88 -7.86
CA CYS A 109 -9.28 8.78 -9.23
C CYS A 109 -10.09 7.76 -10.03
N LEU A 110 -10.29 6.55 -9.48
CA LEU A 110 -11.13 5.54 -10.10
C LEU A 110 -12.59 5.99 -10.23
N ALA A 111 -13.15 6.62 -9.20
CA ALA A 111 -14.51 7.17 -9.27
C ALA A 111 -14.66 8.19 -10.42
N ALA A 112 -13.65 9.05 -10.60
CA ALA A 112 -13.64 10.10 -11.62
C ALA A 112 -13.48 9.54 -13.04
N ALA A 113 -12.68 8.48 -13.22
CA ALA A 113 -12.58 7.75 -14.50
C ALA A 113 -13.93 7.12 -14.91
N GLY A 114 -14.68 6.65 -13.91
CA GLY A 114 -16.04 6.15 -14.07
C GLY A 114 -16.14 4.70 -14.56
N PRO A 115 -17.33 4.08 -14.46
CA PRO A 115 -17.50 2.63 -14.66
C PRO A 115 -17.08 2.09 -16.03
N GLY A 116 -17.08 2.94 -17.07
CA GLY A 116 -16.65 2.54 -18.41
C GLY A 116 -15.15 2.31 -18.55
N GLU A 117 -14.34 2.92 -17.68
CA GLU A 117 -12.88 2.81 -17.70
C GLU A 117 -12.35 1.67 -16.84
N TRP A 118 -13.13 1.20 -15.85
CA TRP A 118 -12.66 0.27 -14.82
C TRP A 118 -12.21 -1.07 -15.39
N ASP A 119 -12.97 -1.58 -16.37
CA ASP A 119 -12.79 -2.89 -16.99
C ASP A 119 -12.35 -2.78 -18.47
N LEU A 120 -11.99 -1.56 -18.91
CA LEU A 120 -11.53 -1.34 -20.29
C LEU A 120 -10.19 -2.04 -20.52
N PRO A 121 -10.05 -2.90 -21.55
CA PRO A 121 -8.78 -3.58 -21.84
C PRO A 121 -7.66 -2.59 -22.20
N ARG A 122 -6.46 -2.76 -21.63
CA ARG A 122 -5.31 -1.86 -21.79
C ARG A 122 -4.07 -2.53 -22.40
N GLY A 123 -4.30 -3.48 -23.31
CA GLY A 123 -3.25 -4.24 -23.98
C GLY A 123 -2.57 -5.21 -23.02
N GLU A 124 -1.27 -5.02 -22.80
CA GLU A 124 -0.49 -5.81 -21.85
C GLU A 124 -0.60 -5.32 -20.39
N ASN A 125 -1.14 -4.10 -20.19
CA ASN A 125 -1.35 -3.55 -18.85
C ASN A 125 -2.65 -4.08 -18.24
N TRP A 126 -2.70 -4.08 -16.91
CA TRP A 126 -3.90 -4.36 -16.15
C TRP A 126 -5.01 -3.34 -16.40
N THR A 127 -6.25 -3.80 -16.27
CA THR A 127 -7.42 -2.94 -16.12
C THR A 127 -7.33 -2.17 -14.79
N LEU A 128 -8.07 -1.06 -14.68
CA LEU A 128 -8.03 -0.28 -13.44
C LEU A 128 -8.63 -1.05 -12.25
N ARG A 129 -9.58 -1.96 -12.51
CA ARG A 129 -10.09 -2.90 -11.50
C ARG A 129 -9.00 -3.86 -11.03
N GLU A 130 -8.30 -4.51 -11.94
CA GLU A 130 -7.21 -5.45 -11.58
C GLU A 130 -6.11 -4.75 -10.77
N ILE A 131 -5.79 -3.49 -11.08
CA ILE A 131 -4.85 -2.70 -10.28
C ILE A 131 -5.39 -2.48 -8.86
N ALA A 132 -6.66 -2.11 -8.70
CA ALA A 132 -7.26 -1.91 -7.38
C ALA A 132 -7.31 -3.20 -6.55
N GLU A 133 -7.65 -4.32 -7.19
CA GLU A 133 -7.65 -5.65 -6.58
C GLU A 133 -6.23 -6.07 -6.17
N HIS A 134 -5.24 -5.83 -7.04
CA HIS A 134 -3.84 -6.05 -6.73
C HIS A 134 -3.40 -5.21 -5.52
N LEU A 135 -3.74 -3.93 -5.52
CA LEU A 135 -3.37 -2.97 -4.48
C LEU A 135 -4.04 -3.31 -3.13
N ALA A 136 -5.20 -3.97 -3.12
CA ALA A 136 -5.79 -4.47 -1.88
C ALA A 136 -4.89 -5.47 -1.12
N HIS A 137 -3.93 -6.10 -1.81
CA HIS A 137 -2.93 -6.96 -1.18
C HIS A 137 -1.88 -6.21 -0.35
N ILE A 138 -1.91 -4.87 -0.24
CA ILE A 138 -1.10 -4.15 0.77
C ILE A 138 -1.33 -4.65 2.20
N ARG A 139 -2.50 -5.25 2.48
CA ARG A 139 -2.79 -5.95 3.74
C ARG A 139 -1.69 -6.94 4.10
N TRP A 140 -1.12 -7.61 3.10
CA TRP A 140 -0.04 -8.56 3.30
C TRP A 140 1.16 -7.94 4.03
N TYR A 141 1.54 -6.69 3.72
CA TYR A 141 2.66 -6.01 4.41
C TYR A 141 2.37 -5.80 5.90
N ALA A 142 1.13 -5.44 6.25
CA ALA A 142 0.72 -5.31 7.64
C ALA A 142 0.65 -6.67 8.33
N ASP A 143 0.15 -7.69 7.62
CA ASP A 143 0.01 -9.05 8.13
C ASP A 143 1.38 -9.72 8.38
N GLN A 144 2.44 -9.34 7.65
CA GLN A 144 3.81 -9.78 7.96
C GLN A 144 4.27 -9.33 9.35
N MET A 145 3.93 -8.11 9.77
CA MET A 145 4.18 -7.67 11.14
C MET A 145 3.18 -8.27 12.14
N GLY A 146 1.96 -8.53 11.68
CA GLY A 146 0.86 -9.05 12.49
C GLY A 146 0.38 -8.06 13.54
N ARG A 147 -0.60 -8.49 14.35
CA ARG A 147 -1.04 -7.72 15.53
C ARG A 147 -0.14 -8.07 16.70
N LEU A 148 0.47 -7.06 17.32
CA LEU A 148 1.29 -7.26 18.53
C LEU A 148 0.42 -7.12 19.78
N ALA A 149 0.63 -8.00 20.76
CA ALA A 149 0.05 -7.85 22.08
C ALA A 149 0.95 -6.93 22.93
N GLY A 150 0.32 -6.04 23.70
CA GLY A 150 1.00 -5.26 24.74
C GLY A 150 1.34 -6.09 25.96
#